data_AF-A0A5E4PNQ2-F1
#
_entry.id   AF-A0A5E4PNQ2-F1
#
_cell.length_a   1.000
_cell.length_b   1.000
_cell.length_c   1.000
_cell.angle_alpha   90.00
_cell.angle_beta   90.00
_cell.angle_gamma   90.00
#
_symmetry.space_group_name_H-M   'P 1'
#
loop_
_entity.id
_entity.type
_entity.pdbx_description
1 polymer ?
#
loop_
_entity_poly.entity_id
_entity_poly.type
_entity_poly.pdbx_seq_one_letter_code
_entity_poly.pdbx_strand_id
1 'polypeptide(L)' 'MTSEKNAQIGQAREAFQMLYQISQLLNTGLDSESLTICIRLCELGVNPDVLAQVIKEIRQTGENASQKRSDHMQHT' A
#
# COMPACT_ATOMS: atom_id res chain seq x y z
N MET A 1 -4.50 22.04 -25.01
CA MET A 1 -4.16 22.30 -23.59
C MET A 1 -5.14 21.68 -22.58
N THR A 2 -6.45 22.01 -22.53
CA THR A 2 -7.38 21.37 -21.56
C THR A 2 -7.72 19.91 -21.91
N SER A 3 -7.86 19.58 -23.20
CA SER A 3 -8.18 18.22 -23.66
C SER A 3 -7.05 17.22 -23.39
N GLU A 4 -5.79 17.61 -23.61
CA GLU A 4 -4.61 16.75 -23.40
C GLU A 4 -4.41 16.43 -21.91
N LYS A 5 -4.57 17.43 -21.04
CA LYS A 5 -4.50 17.25 -19.59
C LYS A 5 -5.57 16.28 -19.09
N ASN A 6 -6.78 16.36 -19.62
CA ASN A 6 -7.87 15.45 -19.26
C ASN A 6 -7.58 14.01 -19.71
N ALA A 7 -7.01 13.83 -20.91
CA ALA A 7 -6.59 12.52 -21.38
C ALA A 7 -5.48 11.91 -20.50
N GLN A 8 -4.51 12.72 -20.07
CA GLN A 8 -3.41 12.28 -19.22
C GLN A 8 -3.90 11.88 -17.81
N ILE A 9 -4.87 12.61 -17.25
CA ILE A 9 -5.54 12.22 -15.99
C ILE A 9 -6.33 10.91 -16.16
N GLY A 10 -6.99 10.73 -17.31
CA GLY A 10 -7.70 9.47 -17.63
C GLY A 10 -6.75 8.27 -17.64
N GLN A 11 -5.63 8.39 -18.35
CA GLN A 11 -4.60 7.34 -18.42
C GLN A 11 -4.02 7.00 -17.04
N ALA A 12 -3.75 8.01 -16.20
CA ALA A 12 -3.24 7.78 -14.85
C ALA A 12 -4.25 7.01 -13.97
N ARG A 13 -5.55 7.30 -14.11
CA ARG A 13 -6.61 6.58 -13.40
C ARG A 13 -6.72 5.13 -13.85
N GLU A 14 -6.66 4.88 -15.15
CA GLU A 14 -6.68 3.53 -15.71
C GLU A 14 -5.47 2.71 -15.25
N ALA A 15 -4.27 3.31 -15.30
CA ALA A 15 -3.05 2.68 -14.80
C ALA A 15 -3.16 2.31 -13.33
N PHE A 16 -3.65 3.23 -12.49
CA PHE A 16 -3.90 2.96 -11.08
C PHE A 16 -4.91 1.82 -10.88
N GLN A 17 -6.02 1.83 -11.62
CA GLN A 17 -7.04 0.80 -11.51
C GLN A 17 -6.50 -0.59 -11.86
N MET A 18 -5.66 -0.69 -12.91
CA MET A 18 -5.00 -1.94 -13.26
C MET A 18 -4.05 -2.40 -12.16
N LEU A 19 -3.21 -1.51 -11.62
CA LEU A 19 -2.31 -1.83 -10.51
C LEU A 19 -3.07 -2.29 -9.26
N TYR A 20 -4.20 -1.65 -8.96
CA TYR A 20 -5.05 -2.05 -7.84
C TYR A 20 -5.66 -3.44 -8.05
N GLN A 21 -6.14 -3.76 -9.25
CA GLN A 21 -6.64 -5.09 -9.58
C GLN A 21 -5.55 -6.16 -9.45
N ILE A 22 -4.33 -5.89 -9.91
CA ILE A 22 -3.18 -6.80 -9.75
C ILE A 22 -2.89 -7.01 -8.25
N SER A 23 -2.90 -5.94 -7.46
CA SER A 23 -2.69 -6.00 -6.00
C SER A 23 -3.72 -6.89 -5.30
N GLN A 24 -5.00 -6.79 -5.68
CA GLN A 24 -6.06 -7.64 -5.15
C GLN A 24 -5.89 -9.10 -5.59
N LEU A 25 -5.54 -9.34 -6.85
CA LEU A 25 -5.31 -10.69 -7.38
C LEU A 25 -4.17 -11.42 -6.66
N LEU A 26 -3.09 -10.69 -6.34
CA LEU A 26 -1.96 -11.20 -5.57
C LEU A 26 -2.20 -11.18 -4.06
N ASN A 27 -3.37 -10.73 -3.62
CA ASN A 27 -3.80 -10.71 -2.23
C ASN A 27 -2.79 -10.00 -1.31
N THR A 28 -2.20 -8.89 -1.77
CA THR A 28 -1.17 -8.14 -1.01
C THR A 28 -1.72 -7.49 0.27
N GLY A 29 -3.05 -7.37 0.37
CA GLY A 29 -3.73 -6.68 1.46
C GLY A 29 -3.48 -5.16 1.46
N LEU A 30 -3.07 -4.56 0.34
CA LEU A 30 -2.99 -3.11 0.19
C LEU A 30 -4.35 -2.55 -0.23
N ASP A 31 -4.85 -1.57 0.52
CA ASP A 31 -5.99 -0.76 0.10
C ASP A 31 -5.56 0.32 -0.91
N SER A 32 -6.55 1.05 -1.45
CA SER A 32 -6.33 2.09 -2.47
C SER A 32 -5.36 3.19 -2.00
N GLU A 33 -5.47 3.60 -0.74
CA GLU A 33 -4.64 4.64 -0.16
C GLU A 33 -3.20 4.16 0.02
N SER A 34 -3.01 2.99 0.63
CA SER A 34 -1.70 2.38 0.84
C SER A 34 -0.98 2.11 -0.49
N LEU A 35 -1.70 1.64 -1.51
CA LEU A 35 -1.14 1.42 -2.84
C LEU A 35 -0.71 2.75 -3.48
N THR A 36 -1.51 3.81 -3.35
CA THR A 36 -1.17 5.14 -3.84
C THR A 36 0.13 5.66 -3.20
N ILE A 37 0.27 5.48 -1.90
CA ILE A 37 1.49 5.85 -1.17
C ILE A 37 2.68 5.05 -1.70
N CYS A 38 2.53 3.73 -1.90
CA CYS A 38 3.60 2.89 -2.44
C CYS A 38 4.05 3.35 -3.83
N ILE A 39 3.09 3.64 -4.73
CA ILE A 39 3.39 4.17 -6.06
C ILE A 39 4.16 5.48 -5.95
N ARG A 40 3.74 6.39 -5.07
CA ARG A 40 4.41 7.68 -4.89
C ARG A 40 5.83 7.55 -4.37
N LEU A 41 6.07 6.62 -3.45
CA LEU A 41 7.41 6.32 -2.95
C LEU A 41 8.30 5.75 -4.07
N CYS A 42 7.77 4.85 -4.88
CA CYS A 42 8.48 4.32 -6.05
C CYS A 42 8.79 5.42 -7.09
N GLU A 43 7.85 6.35 -7.34
CA GLU A 43 8.07 7.53 -8.20
C GLU A 43 9.18 8.46 -7.69
N LEU A 44 9.39 8.50 -6.37
CA LEU A 44 10.51 9.24 -5.72
C LEU A 44 11.84 8.48 -5.76
N GLY A 45 11.87 7.28 -6.36
CA GLY A 45 13.09 6.45 -6.48
C GLY A 45 13.33 5.51 -5.31
N VAL A 46 12.35 5.30 -4.42
CA VAL A 46 12.46 4.27 -3.38
C VAL A 46 12.46 2.89 -4.02
N ASN A 47 13.38 2.03 -3.59
CA ASN A 47 13.46 0.65 -4.07
C ASN A 47 12.21 -0.16 -3.60
N PRO A 48 11.48 -0.83 -4.52
CA PRO A 48 10.24 -1.54 -4.19
C PRO A 48 10.45 -2.76 -3.29
N ASP A 49 11.59 -3.44 -3.37
CA ASP A 49 11.90 -4.60 -2.53
C ASP A 49 12.11 -4.18 -1.07
N VAL A 50 12.85 -3.08 -0.86
CA VAL A 50 13.05 -2.50 0.47
C VAL A 50 11.73 -1.97 1.03
N LEU A 51 10.93 -1.29 0.21
CA LEU A 51 9.61 -0.80 0.62
C LEU A 51 8.70 -1.95 1.06
N ALA A 52 8.68 -3.05 0.31
CA ALA A 52 7.91 -4.24 0.68
C ALA A 52 8.36 -4.84 2.03
N GLN A 53 9.67 -4.86 2.30
CA GLN A 53 10.21 -5.32 3.57
C GLN A 53 9.73 -4.44 4.73
N VAL A 54 9.81 -3.11 4.58
CA VAL A 54 9.35 -2.15 5.59
C VAL A 54 7.84 -2.29 5.86
N ILE A 55 7.02 -2.46 4.83
CA ILE A 55 5.57 -2.65 4.98
C ILE A 55 5.27 -3.91 5.80
N LYS A 56 5.98 -5.02 5.54
CA LYS A 56 5.83 -6.27 6.29
C LYS A 56 6.18 -6.09 7.76
N GLU A 57 7.30 -5.42 8.04
CA GLU A 57 7.77 -5.17 9.41
C GLU A 57 6.79 -4.29 10.21
N ILE A 58 6.24 -3.25 9.58
CA ILE A 58 5.23 -2.38 10.22
C ILE A 58 3.97 -3.19 10.57
N ARG A 59 3.46 -4.00 9.64
CA ARG A 59 2.27 -4.84 9.85
C ARG A 59 2.48 -5.84 10.99
N GLN A 60 3.60 -6.56 10.96
CA GLN A 60 3.96 -7.52 12.01
C GLN A 60 4.08 -6.85 13.38
N THR A 61 4.65 -5.64 13.44
CA THR A 61 4.78 -4.89 14.69
C THR A 61 3.41 -4.47 15.25
N GLY A 62 2.47 -4.07 14.39
CA GLY A 62 1.10 -3.72 14.79
C GLY A 62 0.32 -4.92 15.32
N GLU A 63 0.46 -6.08 14.68
CA GLU A 63 -0.13 -7.34 15.14
C GLU A 63 0.44 -7.76 16.51
N ASN A 64 1.77 -7.72 16.66
CA ASN A 64 2.45 -8.05 17.92
C ASN A 64 2.05 -7.12 19.07
N ALA A 65 1.86 -5.83 18.79
CA ALA A 65 1.40 -4.86 19.79
C ALA A 65 -0.03 -5.15 20.26
N SER A 66 -0.88 -5.66 19.38
CA SER A 66 -2.26 -6.04 19.68
C SER A 66 -2.31 -7.33 20.51
N GLN A 67 -1.43 -8.29 20.21
CA GLN A 67 -1.32 -9.55 20.95
C GLN A 67 -0.85 -9.34 22.40
N LYS A 68 0.20 -8.53 22.61
CA LYS A 68 0.71 -8.20 23.96
C LYS A 68 -0.34 -7.58 24.89
N ARG A 69 -1.29 -6.81 24.33
CA ARG A 69 -2.39 -6.25 25.13
C ARG A 69 -3.39 -7.31 25.58
N SER A 70 -3.65 -8.31 24.73
CA SER A 70 -4.54 -9.43 25.06
C SER A 70 -3.94 -10.32 26.16
N ASP A 71 -2.64 -10.63 26.07
CA ASP A 71 -1.93 -11.43 27.08
C ASP A 71 -1.90 -10.74 28.45
N HIS A 72 -1.77 -9.41 28.47
CA HIS A 72 -1.80 -8.64 29.72
C HIS A 72 -3.18 -8.66 30.40
N MET A 73 -4.27 -8.75 29.63
CA MET A 73 -5.65 -8.81 30.15
C MET A 73 -6.06 -10.21 30.64
N GLN A 74 -5.33 -11.27 30.28
CA GLN A 74 -5.58 -12.64 30.76
C GLN A 74 -4.87 -12.96 32.09
N HIS A 75 -3.95 -12.11 32.52
CA HIS A 75 -3.12 -12.31 33.72
C HIS A 75 -3.44 -11.39 34.91
N THR A 76 -4.50 -10.57 34.83
CA THR A 76 -5.06 -9.78 35.94
C THR A 76 -6.37 -10.36 36.41
#